data_AF-A0A8D9UFK3-F1
#
_entry.id   AF-A0A8D9UFK3-F1
#
_cell.length_a   1.000
_cell.length_b   1.000
_cell.length_c   1.000
_cell.angle_alpha   90.00
_cell.angle_beta   90.00
_cell.angle_gamma   90.00
#
_symmetry.space_group_name_H-M   'P 1'
#
loop_
_entity.id
_entity.type
_entity.pdbx_description
1 polymer ?
#
loop_
_entity_poly.entity_id
_entity_poly.type
_entity_poly.pdbx_seq_one_letter_code
_entity_poly.pdbx_strand_id
1 'polypeptide(L)'
;MKNLVIALMAVLISISAASAYNYITEKQTIFYNPQKSIWTLMPETEDDIQITNKSFIGSGGFCEYYYQDGKLAIGPEINIGFVHDGEFIGINSQELKFYKYKYQDKKFVSELLTQEEIQKLYPEYKIIKVSEFKNNEITINKKFFEKINVLLLNDTEQSFYKYSYKPASVNPEYIKPFIHISHPGKIIFSHYGNDTKETPALKIIVKNKL
;
A
#
# COMPACT_ATOMS: atom_id res chain seq x y z
N MET A 1 -56.24 -0.01 12.88
CA MET A 1 -54.93 0.68 12.88
C MET A 1 -53.86 -0.36 12.57
N LYS A 2 -53.71 -0.66 11.29
CA LYS A 2 -52.63 -1.47 10.71
C LYS A 2 -51.75 -0.47 9.95
N ASN A 3 -50.46 -0.79 9.84
CA ASN A 3 -49.39 -0.04 9.16
C ASN A 3 -48.47 0.67 10.15
N LEU A 4 -47.75 -0.13 10.95
CA LEU A 4 -46.51 0.32 11.60
C LEU A 4 -45.46 -0.78 11.49
N VAL A 5 -45.15 -1.18 10.26
CA VAL A 5 -43.96 -1.99 9.96
C VAL A 5 -43.44 -1.50 8.61
N ILE A 6 -42.12 -1.47 8.49
CA ILE A 6 -41.32 -1.19 7.28
C ILE A 6 -41.01 0.31 7.06
N ALA A 7 -40.28 0.89 8.02
CA ALA A 7 -39.38 2.00 7.77
C ALA A 7 -38.09 1.77 8.55
N LEU A 8 -37.27 0.81 8.11
CA LEU A 8 -35.82 0.81 8.32
C LEU A 8 -35.16 -0.33 7.52
N MET A 9 -35.35 -0.32 6.20
CA MET A 9 -34.39 -0.96 5.31
C MET A 9 -33.34 0.10 4.95
N ALA A 10 -32.63 0.58 5.98
CA ALA A 10 -31.33 1.17 5.76
C ALA A 10 -30.47 0.01 5.27
N VAL A 11 -30.37 -0.12 3.95
CA VAL A 11 -29.31 -0.88 3.32
C VAL A 11 -28.03 -0.21 3.82
N LEU A 12 -27.51 -0.73 4.93
CA LEU A 12 -26.10 -0.66 5.23
C LEU A 12 -25.46 -1.29 4.01
N ILE A 13 -25.09 -0.46 3.04
CA ILE A 13 -23.95 -0.73 2.21
C ILE A 13 -22.82 -0.78 3.24
N SER A 14 -22.61 -1.98 3.80
CA SER A 14 -21.32 -2.37 4.28
C SER A 14 -20.41 -2.11 3.09
N ILE A 15 -19.76 -0.96 3.09
CA ILE A 15 -18.59 -0.72 2.27
C ILE A 15 -17.65 -1.82 2.76
N SER A 16 -17.71 -2.99 2.11
CA SER A 16 -16.59 -3.90 2.05
C SER A 16 -15.40 -3.00 1.80
N ALA A 17 -14.38 -3.06 2.64
CA ALA A 17 -13.16 -2.29 2.46
C ALA A 17 -12.63 -2.60 1.04
N ALA A 18 -13.10 -1.81 0.08
CA ALA A 18 -12.56 -1.78 -1.25
C ALA A 18 -11.25 -1.05 -1.03
N SER A 19 -10.17 -1.70 -1.44
CA SER A 19 -8.87 -1.04 -1.60
C SER A 19 -9.10 0.39 -2.10
N ALA A 20 -8.37 1.35 -1.55
CA ALA A 20 -8.49 2.76 -1.95
C ALA A 20 -8.33 2.94 -3.48
N TYR A 21 -7.70 1.97 -4.16
CA TYR A 21 -7.43 1.99 -5.59
C TYR A 21 -7.70 0.66 -6.29
N ASN A 22 -7.93 0.72 -7.60
CA ASN A 22 -7.96 -0.46 -8.45
C ASN A 22 -6.52 -0.90 -8.77
N TYR A 23 -6.07 -2.00 -8.16
CA TYR A 23 -4.74 -2.53 -8.39
C TYR A 23 -4.61 -3.22 -9.75
N ILE A 24 -3.43 -3.08 -10.35
CA ILE A 24 -3.08 -3.70 -11.62
C ILE A 24 -2.95 -5.20 -11.44
N THR A 25 -3.70 -5.94 -12.24
CA THR A 25 -3.73 -7.40 -12.23
C THR A 25 -2.70 -8.01 -13.18
N GLU A 26 -2.47 -9.32 -13.07
CA GLU A 26 -1.59 -10.02 -14.00
C GLU A 26 -2.09 -9.88 -15.44
N LYS A 27 -1.18 -9.69 -16.40
CA LYS A 27 -1.45 -9.47 -17.83
C LYS A 27 -2.21 -8.19 -18.15
N GLN A 28 -2.54 -7.38 -17.15
CA GLN A 28 -3.10 -6.06 -17.39
C GLN A 28 -2.04 -5.15 -18.00
N THR A 29 -2.47 -4.38 -18.98
CA THR A 29 -1.65 -3.40 -19.67
C THR A 29 -1.93 -2.02 -19.11
N ILE A 30 -0.87 -1.21 -18.98
CA ILE A 30 -0.95 0.21 -18.69
C ILE A 30 -0.19 0.99 -19.77
N PHE A 31 -0.55 2.25 -19.91
CA PHE A 31 -0.08 3.12 -20.99
C PHE A 31 0.53 4.38 -20.38
N TYR A 32 1.63 4.84 -20.95
CA TYR A 32 2.23 6.12 -20.62
C TYR A 32 2.23 7.02 -21.84
N ASN A 33 1.58 8.17 -21.74
CA ASN A 33 1.58 9.19 -22.77
C ASN A 33 2.80 10.12 -22.61
N PRO A 34 3.79 10.11 -23.51
CA PRO A 34 5.00 10.91 -23.35
C PRO A 34 4.77 12.42 -23.53
N GLN A 35 3.73 12.82 -24.27
CA GLN A 35 3.44 14.23 -24.55
C GLN A 35 2.83 14.93 -23.33
N LYS A 36 1.91 14.28 -22.65
CA LYS A 36 1.23 14.78 -21.44
C LYS A 36 1.94 14.37 -20.15
N SER A 37 2.87 13.42 -20.24
CA SER A 37 3.56 12.83 -19.09
C SER A 37 2.61 12.17 -18.07
N ILE A 38 1.60 11.45 -18.56
CA ILE A 38 0.60 10.79 -17.71
C ILE A 38 0.50 9.29 -17.99
N TRP A 39 0.11 8.56 -16.96
CA TRP A 39 -0.23 7.14 -16.99
C TRP A 39 -1.74 6.94 -17.07
N THR A 40 -2.16 5.94 -17.84
CA THR A 40 -3.57 5.59 -18.03
C THR A 40 -3.76 4.08 -18.10
N LEU A 41 -5.02 3.63 -17.95
CA LEU A 41 -5.42 2.22 -18.10
C LEU A 41 -5.91 1.91 -19.52
N MET A 42 -6.03 2.92 -20.37
CA MET A 42 -6.47 2.84 -21.77
C MET A 42 -5.58 3.78 -22.60
N PRO A 43 -5.26 3.43 -23.85
CA PRO A 43 -4.47 4.30 -24.70
C PRO A 43 -5.22 5.61 -24.96
N GLU A 44 -4.53 6.74 -24.86
CA GLU A 44 -4.99 8.05 -25.31
C GLU A 44 -4.60 8.33 -26.76
N THR A 45 -3.42 7.85 -27.19
CA THR A 45 -2.93 7.99 -28.57
C THR A 45 -2.22 6.72 -29.04
N GLU A 46 -1.96 6.61 -30.35
CA GLU A 46 -1.17 5.51 -30.93
C GLU A 46 0.31 5.55 -30.51
N ASP A 47 0.81 6.70 -30.04
CA ASP A 47 2.19 6.90 -29.60
C ASP A 47 2.42 6.56 -28.12
N ASP A 48 1.37 6.14 -27.41
CA ASP A 48 1.48 5.77 -26.01
C ASP A 48 2.40 4.57 -25.81
N ILE A 49 3.28 4.68 -24.81
CA ILE A 49 4.18 3.59 -24.44
C ILE A 49 3.37 2.55 -23.67
N GLN A 50 3.18 1.39 -24.30
CA GLN A 50 2.44 0.27 -23.72
C GLN A 50 3.35 -0.70 -22.97
N ILE A 51 3.04 -0.97 -21.70
CA ILE A 51 3.71 -2.01 -20.91
C ILE A 51 2.69 -2.94 -20.25
N THR A 52 3.02 -4.23 -20.16
CA THR A 52 2.12 -5.26 -19.63
C THR A 52 2.72 -5.90 -18.37
N ASN A 53 1.92 -5.96 -17.31
CA ASN A 53 2.28 -6.64 -16.07
C ASN A 53 2.41 -8.16 -16.31
N LYS A 54 3.52 -8.74 -15.89
CA LYS A 54 3.75 -10.19 -15.85
C LYS A 54 4.21 -10.55 -14.44
N SER A 55 3.34 -11.26 -13.73
CA SER A 55 3.73 -11.98 -12.51
C SER A 55 4.17 -13.39 -12.92
N PHE A 56 5.38 -13.80 -12.59
CA PHE A 56 5.86 -15.18 -12.85
C PHE A 56 5.96 -15.98 -11.56
N ILE A 57 5.78 -17.29 -11.69
CA ILE A 57 5.96 -18.24 -10.58
C ILE A 57 7.41 -18.15 -10.08
N GLY A 58 7.58 -17.79 -8.82
CA GLY A 58 8.90 -17.60 -8.20
C GLY A 58 9.33 -16.15 -8.02
N SER A 59 8.56 -15.17 -8.50
CA SER A 59 8.87 -13.72 -8.31
C SER A 59 8.78 -13.26 -6.86
N GLY A 60 8.42 -14.13 -5.91
CA GLY A 60 8.17 -13.73 -4.52
C GLY A 60 6.99 -12.77 -4.35
N GLY A 61 6.12 -12.66 -5.38
CA GLY A 61 4.99 -11.73 -5.41
C GLY A 61 5.34 -10.36 -5.98
N PHE A 62 6.56 -10.12 -6.46
CA PHE A 62 6.91 -8.89 -7.16
C PHE A 62 6.30 -8.84 -8.57
N CYS A 63 5.98 -7.62 -9.01
CA CYS A 63 5.49 -7.30 -10.34
C CYS A 63 6.64 -6.88 -11.24
N GLU A 64 6.56 -7.30 -12.50
CA GLU A 64 7.43 -6.84 -13.58
C GLU A 64 6.57 -6.40 -14.75
N TYR A 65 6.98 -5.33 -15.42
CA TYR A 65 6.29 -4.78 -16.58
C TYR A 65 7.21 -4.86 -17.78
N TYR A 66 6.66 -5.29 -18.90
CA TYR A 66 7.41 -5.54 -20.11
C TYR A 66 6.86 -4.73 -21.27
N TYR A 67 7.76 -4.21 -22.11
CA TYR A 67 7.41 -3.67 -23.41
C TYR A 67 6.87 -4.78 -24.33
N GLN A 68 6.23 -4.37 -25.43
CA GLN A 68 5.68 -5.30 -26.43
C GLN A 68 6.77 -6.17 -27.09
N ASP A 69 8.00 -5.68 -27.20
CA ASP A 69 9.15 -6.44 -27.71
C ASP A 69 9.73 -7.45 -26.69
N GLY A 70 9.12 -7.54 -25.50
CA GLY A 70 9.51 -8.45 -24.44
C GLY A 70 10.65 -7.96 -23.56
N LYS A 71 11.18 -6.75 -23.76
CA LYS A 71 12.18 -6.16 -22.85
C LYS A 71 11.53 -5.71 -21.55
N LEU A 72 12.25 -5.90 -20.44
CA LEU A 72 11.84 -5.44 -19.12
C LEU A 72 11.82 -3.91 -19.09
N ALA A 73 10.69 -3.35 -18.66
CA ALA A 73 10.45 -1.92 -18.57
C ALA A 73 10.52 -1.43 -17.11
N ILE A 74 9.86 -2.14 -16.19
CA ILE A 74 9.82 -1.82 -14.75
C ILE A 74 9.91 -3.11 -13.95
N GLY A 75 10.66 -3.08 -12.84
CA GLY A 75 10.70 -4.15 -11.84
C GLY A 75 11.95 -5.04 -11.93
N PRO A 76 12.11 -5.99 -10.99
CA PRO A 76 11.22 -6.28 -9.86
C PRO A 76 11.50 -5.37 -8.64
N GLU A 77 10.59 -4.46 -8.30
CA GLU A 77 10.75 -3.51 -7.18
C GLU A 77 9.50 -3.42 -6.30
N ILE A 78 8.32 -3.52 -6.92
CA ILE A 78 7.00 -3.39 -6.27
C ILE A 78 6.23 -4.69 -6.38
N ASN A 79 5.25 -4.90 -5.51
CA ASN A 79 4.36 -6.07 -5.54
C ASN A 79 2.89 -5.69 -5.73
N ILE A 80 2.58 -4.40 -5.66
CA ILE A 80 1.26 -3.86 -5.96
C ILE A 80 1.48 -2.57 -6.77
N GLY A 81 0.75 -2.41 -7.86
CA GLY A 81 0.77 -1.18 -8.66
C GLY A 81 -0.64 -0.68 -8.94
N PHE A 82 -0.81 0.63 -9.10
CA PHE A 82 -2.06 1.25 -9.54
C PHE A 82 -1.82 2.57 -10.25
N VAL A 83 -2.74 2.95 -11.12
CA VAL A 83 -2.74 4.26 -11.77
C VAL A 83 -3.75 5.16 -11.06
N HIS A 84 -3.34 6.37 -10.69
CA HIS A 84 -4.19 7.37 -10.07
C HIS A 84 -3.77 8.77 -10.51
N ASP A 85 -4.73 9.59 -10.96
CA ASP A 85 -4.53 10.98 -11.37
C ASP A 85 -3.35 11.21 -12.34
N GLY A 86 -3.17 10.28 -13.29
CA GLY A 86 -2.10 10.35 -14.27
C GLY A 86 -0.75 9.84 -13.78
N GLU A 87 -0.64 9.33 -12.56
CA GLU A 87 0.59 8.76 -12.02
C GLU A 87 0.50 7.24 -11.89
N PHE A 88 1.59 6.55 -12.19
CA PHE A 88 1.75 5.13 -11.87
C PHE A 88 2.47 4.99 -10.53
N ILE A 89 1.72 4.52 -9.54
CA ILE A 89 2.17 4.34 -8.17
C ILE A 89 2.41 2.87 -7.89
N GLY A 90 3.56 2.58 -7.29
CA GLY A 90 3.95 1.24 -6.88
C GLY A 90 4.14 1.14 -5.37
N ILE A 91 3.66 0.05 -4.79
CA ILE A 91 3.86 -0.28 -3.37
C ILE A 91 4.78 -1.49 -3.31
N ASN A 92 5.89 -1.34 -2.60
CA ASN A 92 6.63 -2.48 -2.08
C ASN A 92 6.12 -2.78 -0.67
N SER A 93 5.09 -3.64 -0.59
CA SER A 93 4.46 -4.05 0.67
C SER A 93 5.44 -4.78 1.60
N GLN A 94 6.47 -5.42 1.07
CA GLN A 94 7.48 -6.11 1.89
C GLN A 94 8.37 -5.12 2.63
N GLU A 95 8.74 -4.02 1.96
CA GLU A 95 9.68 -3.02 2.48
C GLU A 95 9.01 -1.78 3.05
N LEU A 96 7.67 -1.70 2.97
CA LEU A 96 6.88 -0.54 3.41
C LEU A 96 7.25 0.76 2.67
N LYS A 97 7.58 0.64 1.38
CA LYS A 97 8.01 1.75 0.52
C LYS A 97 7.02 1.97 -0.62
N PHE A 98 6.89 3.22 -1.04
CA PHE A 98 6.00 3.66 -2.11
C PHE A 98 6.81 4.41 -3.15
N TYR A 99 6.48 4.19 -4.42
CA TYR A 99 7.22 4.70 -5.56
C TYR A 99 6.26 5.33 -6.56
N LYS A 100 6.73 6.34 -7.29
CA LYS A 100 6.16 6.80 -8.55
C LYS A 100 7.11 6.48 -9.70
N TYR A 101 6.57 6.17 -10.87
CA TYR A 101 7.36 5.89 -12.06
C TYR A 101 7.28 7.03 -13.08
N LYS A 102 8.45 7.50 -13.51
CA LYS A 102 8.60 8.56 -14.51
C LYS A 102 9.32 8.02 -15.74
N TYR A 103 9.05 8.60 -16.91
CA TYR A 103 9.79 8.31 -18.12
C TYR A 103 10.88 9.35 -18.33
N GLN A 104 12.14 8.93 -18.32
CA GLN A 104 13.32 9.79 -18.46
C GLN A 104 14.36 9.06 -19.29
N ASP A 105 15.05 9.75 -20.20
CA ASP A 105 16.11 9.16 -21.05
C ASP A 105 15.69 7.85 -21.73
N LYS A 106 14.46 7.83 -22.25
CA LYS A 106 13.84 6.68 -22.93
C LYS A 106 13.60 5.43 -22.07
N LYS A 107 13.64 5.55 -20.75
CA LYS A 107 13.38 4.44 -19.81
C LYS A 107 12.46 4.88 -18.68
N PHE A 108 11.81 3.93 -18.02
CA PHE A 108 11.10 4.20 -16.78
C PHE A 108 12.06 4.16 -15.59
N VAL A 109 11.93 5.13 -14.69
CA VAL A 109 12.71 5.25 -13.46
C VAL A 109 11.76 5.40 -12.28
N SER A 110 12.08 4.74 -11.16
CA SER A 110 11.35 4.87 -9.91
C SER A 110 11.87 6.06 -9.10
N GLU A 111 10.98 6.69 -8.35
CA GLU A 111 11.29 7.69 -7.34
C GLU A 111 10.47 7.37 -6.09
N LEU A 112 11.09 7.39 -4.92
CA LEU A 112 10.37 7.23 -3.65
C LEU A 112 9.39 8.39 -3.47
N LEU A 113 8.16 8.05 -3.10
CA LEU A 113 7.18 9.07 -2.71
C LEU A 113 7.53 9.68 -1.36
N THR A 114 7.34 10.99 -1.22
CA THR A 114 7.49 11.66 0.07
C THR A 114 6.31 11.36 0.99
N GLN A 115 6.47 11.62 2.29
CA GLN A 115 5.38 11.48 3.26
C GLN A 115 4.16 12.33 2.85
N GLU A 116 4.37 13.55 2.35
CA GLU A 116 3.30 14.45 1.91
C GLU A 116 2.55 13.89 0.70
N GLU A 117 3.27 13.32 -0.28
CA GLU A 117 2.65 12.67 -1.44
C GLU A 117 1.83 11.45 -1.01
N ILE A 118 2.38 10.59 -0.14
CA ILE A 118 1.67 9.42 0.40
C ILE A 118 0.43 9.86 1.21
N GLN A 119 0.54 10.94 1.99
CA GLN A 119 -0.58 11.46 2.78
C GLN A 119 -1.73 11.97 1.88
N LYS A 120 -1.43 12.51 0.70
CA LYS A 120 -2.45 12.89 -0.30
C LYS A 120 -3.16 11.69 -0.89
N LEU A 121 -2.43 10.59 -1.13
CA LEU A 121 -3.02 9.32 -1.61
C LEU A 121 -3.91 8.67 -0.55
N TYR A 122 -3.50 8.75 0.73
CA TYR A 122 -4.18 8.08 1.84
C TYR A 122 -4.55 9.08 2.94
N PRO A 123 -5.47 10.04 2.69
CA PRO A 123 -5.78 11.13 3.62
C PRO A 123 -6.37 10.66 4.95
N GLU A 124 -7.07 9.52 4.94
CA GLU A 124 -7.70 8.92 6.13
C GLU A 124 -6.72 8.12 7.00
N TYR A 125 -5.46 7.97 6.57
CA TYR A 125 -4.45 7.20 7.30
C TYR A 125 -3.53 8.13 8.07
N LYS A 126 -3.30 7.77 9.34
CA LYS A 126 -2.19 8.34 10.11
C LYS A 126 -0.89 7.64 9.69
N ILE A 127 0.02 8.38 9.07
CA ILE A 127 1.35 7.85 8.76
C ILE A 127 2.18 7.75 10.06
N ILE A 128 2.85 6.62 10.24
CA ILE A 128 3.89 6.41 11.26
C ILE A 128 5.14 5.96 10.54
N LYS A 129 6.23 6.70 10.70
CA LYS A 129 7.52 6.33 10.12
C LYS A 129 8.29 5.38 11.03
N VAL A 130 9.08 4.50 10.43
CA VAL A 130 9.96 3.57 11.17
C VAL A 130 10.95 4.33 12.06
N SER A 131 11.47 5.48 11.60
CA SER A 131 12.36 6.34 12.41
C SER A 131 11.71 6.94 13.66
N GLU A 132 10.38 6.95 13.78
CA GLU A 132 9.68 7.46 14.97
C GLU A 132 9.70 6.48 16.15
N PHE A 133 10.03 5.21 15.91
CA PHE A 133 10.12 4.19 16.96
C PHE A 133 11.33 4.46 17.85
N LYS A 134 11.10 4.48 19.16
CA LYS A 134 12.14 4.60 20.17
C LYS A 134 12.34 3.25 20.83
N ASN A 135 13.54 2.68 20.73
CA ASN A 135 13.83 1.32 21.18
C ASN A 135 12.86 0.29 20.56
N ASN A 136 12.58 0.44 19.26
CA ASN A 136 11.64 -0.38 18.49
C ASN A 136 10.19 -0.33 19.01
N GLU A 137 9.82 0.68 19.79
CA GLU A 137 8.46 0.87 20.31
C GLU A 137 7.91 2.26 19.99
N ILE A 138 6.61 2.33 19.72
CA ILE A 138 5.85 3.57 19.63
C ILE A 138 4.51 3.42 20.35
N THR A 139 4.03 4.49 20.97
CA THR A 139 2.68 4.54 21.55
C THR A 139 1.77 5.41 20.70
N ILE A 140 0.59 4.90 20.39
CA ILE A 140 -0.49 5.66 19.75
C ILE A 140 -1.72 5.70 20.65
N ASN A 141 -2.38 6.86 20.69
CA ASN A 141 -3.60 7.05 21.43
C ASN A 141 -4.78 7.08 20.46
N LYS A 142 -5.79 6.25 20.70
CA LYS A 142 -7.08 6.28 20.00
C LYS A 142 -8.17 6.76 20.94
N LYS A 143 -9.24 7.40 20.44
CA LYS A 143 -10.40 7.68 21.29
C LYS A 143 -11.14 6.38 21.61
N PHE A 144 -11.90 6.38 22.70
CA PHE A 144 -12.75 5.24 23.07
C PHE A 144 -13.76 4.94 21.94
N PHE A 145 -13.97 3.66 21.61
CA PHE A 145 -14.79 3.17 20.49
C PHE A 145 -14.43 3.60 19.05
N GLU A 146 -13.54 4.58 18.84
CA GLU A 146 -13.11 4.95 17.48
C GLU A 146 -12.07 3.97 16.91
N LYS A 147 -12.20 3.62 15.63
CA LYS A 147 -11.16 2.91 14.88
C LYS A 147 -10.15 3.92 14.35
N ILE A 148 -8.89 3.51 14.21
CA ILE A 148 -7.87 4.31 13.54
C ILE A 148 -7.21 3.50 12.44
N ASN A 149 -6.97 4.14 11.30
CA ASN A 149 -6.20 3.61 10.19
C ASN A 149 -4.78 4.17 10.27
N VAL A 150 -3.80 3.29 10.22
CA VAL A 150 -2.38 3.63 10.29
C VAL A 150 -1.67 3.14 9.05
N LEU A 151 -0.79 3.96 8.49
CA LEU A 151 0.11 3.60 7.41
C LEU A 151 1.54 3.58 7.97
N LEU A 152 2.13 2.39 8.08
CA LEU A 152 3.53 2.24 8.48
C LEU A 152 4.44 2.48 7.27
N LEU A 153 5.31 3.47 7.37
CA LEU A 153 6.20 3.91 6.30
C LEU A 153 7.66 3.68 6.67
N ASN A 154 8.42 2.97 5.84
CA ASN A 154 9.84 2.79 6.05
C ASN A 154 10.66 3.92 5.41
N ASP A 155 11.04 4.88 6.23
CA ASP A 155 11.93 5.99 5.89
C ASP A 155 13.41 5.71 6.23
N THR A 156 13.77 4.42 6.34
CA THR A 156 15.11 3.96 6.70
C THR A 156 15.66 2.95 5.69
N GLU A 157 16.91 2.53 5.90
CA GLU A 157 17.56 1.45 5.14
C GLU A 157 17.27 0.04 5.68
N GLN A 158 16.51 -0.07 6.79
CA GLN A 158 16.16 -1.37 7.35
C GLN A 158 15.22 -2.13 6.40
N SER A 159 15.50 -3.42 6.16
CA SER A 159 14.60 -4.27 5.39
C SER A 159 13.56 -4.95 6.30
N PHE A 160 12.33 -5.02 5.79
CA PHE A 160 11.19 -5.68 6.44
C PHE A 160 10.67 -6.89 5.65
N TYR A 161 11.49 -7.42 4.74
CA TYR A 161 11.18 -8.65 4.02
C TYR A 161 10.79 -9.77 4.99
N LYS A 162 9.66 -10.44 4.72
CA LYS A 162 9.09 -11.52 5.55
C LYS A 162 8.64 -11.11 6.97
N TYR A 163 8.55 -9.82 7.28
CA TYR A 163 7.87 -9.38 8.50
C TYR A 163 6.35 -9.53 8.39
N SER A 164 5.69 -9.76 9.52
CA SER A 164 4.22 -9.84 9.61
C SER A 164 3.72 -9.31 10.94
N TYR A 165 2.42 -8.96 10.99
CA TYR A 165 1.77 -8.44 12.19
C TYR A 165 1.20 -9.54 13.08
N LYS A 166 1.29 -9.32 14.39
CA LYS A 166 0.50 -9.99 15.43
C LYS A 166 -0.24 -8.94 16.27
N PRO A 167 -1.56 -9.07 16.47
CA PRO A 167 -2.45 -10.07 15.86
C PRO A 167 -2.63 -9.81 14.35
N ALA A 168 -2.85 -10.86 13.55
CA ALA A 168 -3.03 -10.73 12.09
C ALA A 168 -4.26 -9.89 11.71
N SER A 169 -5.25 -9.81 12.59
CA SER A 169 -6.49 -9.04 12.38
C SER A 169 -6.28 -7.54 12.18
N VAL A 170 -5.10 -7.00 12.51
CA VAL A 170 -4.79 -5.59 12.24
C VAL A 170 -4.42 -5.32 10.78
N ASN A 171 -4.08 -6.34 10.00
CA ASN A 171 -3.74 -6.21 8.57
C ASN A 171 -4.55 -7.23 7.72
N PRO A 172 -5.88 -7.08 7.67
CA PRO A 172 -6.78 -8.01 6.96
C PRO A 172 -6.56 -8.06 5.45
N GLU A 173 -6.04 -6.99 4.84
CA GLU A 173 -5.77 -6.91 3.40
C GLU A 173 -4.44 -7.55 3.00
N TYR A 174 -3.59 -7.93 3.98
CA TYR A 174 -2.23 -8.45 3.75
C TYR A 174 -1.29 -7.49 3.00
N ILE A 175 -1.67 -6.22 2.87
CA ILE A 175 -0.83 -5.14 2.36
C ILE A 175 -0.19 -4.46 3.56
N LYS A 176 1.07 -4.82 3.88
CA LYS A 176 1.67 -4.56 5.20
C LYS A 176 1.76 -3.09 5.62
N PRO A 177 1.90 -2.11 4.71
CA PRO A 177 1.83 -0.72 5.14
C PRO A 177 0.54 -0.37 5.91
N PHE A 178 -0.60 -0.97 5.55
CA PHE A 178 -1.90 -0.57 6.08
C PHE A 178 -2.31 -1.38 7.31
N ILE A 179 -2.61 -0.69 8.41
CA ILE A 179 -3.00 -1.28 9.69
C ILE A 179 -4.35 -0.70 10.11
N HIS A 180 -5.32 -1.56 10.41
CA HIS A 180 -6.62 -1.19 10.97
C HIS A 180 -6.69 -1.53 12.45
N ILE A 181 -6.83 -0.51 13.28
CA ILE A 181 -6.76 -0.66 14.73
C ILE A 181 -8.14 -0.38 15.33
N SER A 182 -8.76 -1.43 15.83
CA SER A 182 -10.08 -1.40 16.45
C SER A 182 -10.03 -1.41 17.98
N HIS A 183 -9.06 -2.12 18.55
CA HIS A 183 -8.95 -2.35 19.99
C HIS A 183 -7.61 -1.83 20.52
N PRO A 184 -7.56 -1.34 21.78
CA PRO A 184 -6.29 -1.10 22.47
C PRO A 184 -5.53 -2.42 22.66
N GLY A 185 -4.21 -2.33 22.80
CA GLY A 185 -3.36 -3.50 22.95
C GLY A 185 -1.99 -3.31 22.32
N LYS A 186 -1.25 -4.41 22.19
CA LYS A 186 0.08 -4.43 21.58
C LYS A 186 0.01 -5.08 20.21
N ILE A 187 0.52 -4.38 19.21
CA ILE A 187 0.73 -4.89 17.87
C ILE A 187 2.24 -5.10 17.69
N ILE A 188 2.63 -6.27 17.17
CA ILE A 188 4.02 -6.64 16.93
C ILE A 188 4.21 -6.87 15.44
N PHE A 189 5.17 -6.17 14.83
CA PHE A 189 5.61 -6.39 13.46
C PHE A 189 7.00 -7.01 13.49
N SER A 190 7.13 -8.25 13.04
CA SER A 190 8.34 -9.06 13.30
C SER A 190 8.64 -10.05 12.18
N HIS A 191 9.92 -10.37 12.01
CA HIS A 191 10.38 -11.40 11.08
C HIS A 191 10.10 -12.79 11.65
N TYR A 192 9.13 -13.51 11.08
CA TYR A 192 8.71 -14.84 11.56
C TYR A 192 8.38 -14.92 13.06
N GLY A 193 8.00 -13.81 13.70
CA GLY A 193 7.74 -13.76 15.14
C GLY A 193 8.98 -13.56 16.02
N ASN A 194 10.16 -13.38 15.43
CA ASN A 194 11.41 -13.18 16.15
C ASN A 194 11.65 -11.70 16.50
N ASP A 195 12.41 -11.49 17.57
CA ASP A 195 12.89 -10.18 18.02
C ASP A 195 14.40 -10.33 18.31
N THR A 196 15.22 -10.20 17.27
CA THR A 196 16.69 -10.33 17.36
C THR A 196 17.36 -9.00 17.05
N LYS A 197 18.68 -8.92 17.25
CA LYS A 197 19.44 -7.72 16.91
C LYS A 197 19.46 -7.45 15.40
N GLU A 198 19.49 -8.51 14.60
CA GLU A 198 19.55 -8.46 13.14
C GLU A 198 18.16 -8.22 12.53
N THR A 199 17.11 -8.75 13.16
CA THR A 199 15.72 -8.56 12.75
C THR A 199 14.87 -8.13 13.96
N PRO A 200 15.00 -6.87 14.40
CA PRO A 200 14.28 -6.39 15.58
C PRO A 200 12.79 -6.22 15.28
N ALA A 201 11.95 -6.62 16.24
CA ALA A 201 10.51 -6.45 16.11
C ALA A 201 10.09 -5.01 16.44
N LEU A 202 9.25 -4.41 15.58
CA LEU A 202 8.60 -3.14 15.87
C LEU A 202 7.32 -3.36 16.69
N LYS A 203 7.14 -2.57 17.74
CA LYS A 203 6.03 -2.69 18.71
C LYS A 203 5.20 -1.41 18.69
N ILE A 204 3.92 -1.54 18.37
CA ILE A 204 2.96 -0.43 18.42
C ILE A 204 2.04 -0.67 19.62
N ILE A 205 2.13 0.20 20.63
CA ILE A 205 1.29 0.17 21.82
C ILE A 205 0.10 1.10 21.61
N VAL A 206 -1.10 0.52 21.58
CA VAL A 206 -2.35 1.25 21.36
C VAL A 206 -3.03 1.45 22.71
N LYS A 207 -3.22 2.71 23.11
CA LYS A 207 -3.94 3.09 24.32
C LYS A 207 -5.21 3.85 23.97
N ASN A 208 -6.24 3.70 24.80
CA ASN A 208 -7.39 4.61 24.74
C ASN A 208 -6.98 5.93 25.39
N LYS A 209 -7.31 7.04 24.72
CA LYS A 209 -7.27 8.36 25.33
C LYS A 209 -8.41 8.41 26.36
N LEU A 210 -8.06 8.66 27.61
CA LEU A 210 -9.00 8.95 28.70
C LEU A 210 -9.70 10.28 28.44
#